data_AF-A0A836L109-F1
#
_entry.id   AF-A0A836L109-F1
#
_cell.length_a   1.000
_cell.length_b   1.000
_cell.length_c   1.000
_cell.angle_alpha   90.00
_cell.angle_beta   90.00
_cell.angle_gamma   90.00
#
_symmetry.space_group_name_H-M   'P 1'
#
loop_
_entity.id
_entity.type
_entity.pdbx_description
1 polymer ?
#
loop_
_entity_poly.entity_id
_entity_poly.type
_entity_poly.pdbx_seq_one_letter_code
_entity_poly.pdbx_strand_id
1 'polypeptide(L)'
;MLLRRGLAAIARRAATASLESAPLTAALRCVCTGSFDHPPFSYRHQHTFNTLPMHDANRFGGRTAYLREIGPIDHKKKGRLFKRDLATLQFNVDVWCAQQTLRKQWKGRDWDMVEMPFELAPKELQRVVPEKHTDVPMMADPARHDYMNIRRKVFDREDLQGVLYPSSSAGQSPYPAIQCVDKAAMTLEKYL
;
A
#
# COMPACT_ATOMS: atom_id res chain seq x y z
N MET A 1 72.33 21.92 -4.98
CA MET A 1 70.95 21.84 -5.52
C MET A 1 70.09 22.77 -4.68
N LEU A 2 69.70 23.98 -5.13
CA LEU A 2 68.52 24.25 -5.99
C LEU A 2 67.30 23.52 -5.39
N LEU A 3 66.20 24.13 -4.93
CA LEU A 3 65.44 25.27 -5.47
C LEU A 3 64.31 25.64 -4.49
N ARG A 4 64.06 26.96 -4.36
CA ARG A 4 62.75 27.66 -4.52
C ARG A 4 61.48 27.06 -3.88
N ARG A 5 60.87 27.81 -2.95
CA ARG A 5 59.76 28.77 -3.15
C ARG A 5 58.40 28.14 -3.49
N GLY A 6 57.44 28.39 -2.60
CA GLY A 6 56.26 29.18 -2.97
C GLY A 6 54.91 28.45 -2.96
N LEU A 7 53.87 29.26 -2.69
CA LEU A 7 52.41 29.03 -2.76
C LEU A 7 51.84 28.38 -1.49
N ALA A 8 51.37 29.10 -0.46
CA ALA A 8 50.38 30.17 -0.40
C ALA A 8 49.02 29.82 -1.02
N ALA A 9 48.01 29.79 -0.13
CA ALA A 9 46.58 29.96 -0.37
C ALA A 9 45.86 28.72 -0.99
N ILE A 10 44.61 28.36 -0.68
CA ILE A 10 43.37 29.14 -0.64
C ILE A 10 42.29 28.25 0.04
N ALA A 11 41.67 28.77 1.11
CA ALA A 11 40.21 28.77 1.39
C ALA A 11 39.45 27.43 1.63
N ARG A 12 38.24 27.39 2.18
CA ARG A 12 37.34 28.29 2.95
C ARG A 12 36.20 27.38 3.41
N ARG A 13 35.60 27.73 4.55
CA ARG A 13 34.20 27.43 4.92
C ARG A 13 33.82 25.95 5.06
N ALA A 14 33.96 25.48 6.29
CA ALA A 14 32.94 24.61 6.89
C ALA A 14 31.61 25.39 6.90
N ALA A 15 30.75 25.11 5.92
CA ALA A 15 29.35 25.46 6.00
C ALA A 15 28.67 24.39 6.87
N THR A 16 28.21 24.81 8.04
CA THR A 16 27.30 24.07 8.90
C THR A 16 26.05 23.72 8.11
N ALA A 17 25.98 22.49 7.58
CA ALA A 17 24.75 21.94 7.07
C ALA A 17 23.83 21.71 8.28
N SER A 18 22.84 22.58 8.43
CA SER A 18 21.72 22.37 9.33
C SER A 18 21.06 21.05 8.96
N LEU A 19 21.09 20.09 9.88
CA LEU A 19 20.26 18.89 9.86
C LEU A 19 18.80 19.32 10.06
N GLU A 20 18.18 19.84 9.01
CA GLU A 20 16.73 19.92 8.98
C GLU A 20 16.21 18.49 8.81
N SER A 21 15.67 17.95 9.89
CA SER A 21 14.97 16.68 9.88
C SER A 21 13.82 16.76 8.87
N ALA A 22 13.96 16.08 7.73
CA ALA A 22 12.87 15.95 6.78
C ALA A 22 11.63 15.43 7.54
N PRO A 23 10.45 16.05 7.34
CA PRO A 23 9.24 15.61 8.01
C PRO A 23 8.97 14.17 7.60
N LEU A 24 9.02 13.25 8.58
CA LEU A 24 8.56 11.88 8.41
C LEU A 24 7.14 11.95 7.87
N THR A 25 6.95 11.66 6.59
CA THR A 25 5.64 11.58 5.96
C THR A 25 4.87 10.51 6.71
N ALA A 26 3.93 10.95 7.54
CA ALA A 26 3.12 10.07 8.36
C ALA A 26 2.39 9.11 7.42
N ALA A 27 2.80 7.85 7.41
CA ALA A 27 1.98 6.79 6.83
C ALA A 27 0.66 6.83 7.59
N LEU A 28 -0.40 7.33 6.94
CA LEU A 28 -1.74 7.33 7.50
C LEU A 28 -2.04 5.90 7.93
N ARG A 29 -2.05 5.66 9.25
CA ARG A 29 -2.49 4.38 9.81
C ARG A 29 -3.93 4.22 9.39
N CYS A 30 -4.20 3.32 8.46
CA CYS A 30 -5.55 2.93 8.13
C CYS A 30 -6.05 2.05 9.30
N VAL A 31 -6.60 2.68 10.32
CA VAL A 31 -7.15 2.00 11.49
C VAL A 31 -8.56 1.55 11.13
N CYS A 32 -8.76 0.24 11.04
CA CYS A 32 -10.08 -0.34 10.76
C CYS A 32 -10.90 -0.42 12.05
N THR A 33 -12.15 0.05 12.01
CA THR A 33 -13.14 -0.08 13.10
C THR A 33 -14.07 -1.29 12.92
N GLY A 34 -13.81 -2.13 11.91
CA GLY A 34 -14.61 -3.31 11.61
C GLY A 34 -14.47 -4.40 12.68
N SER A 35 -15.45 -5.31 12.72
CA SER A 35 -15.41 -6.50 13.58
C SER A 35 -14.56 -7.60 12.94
N PHE A 36 -13.53 -8.05 13.65
CA PHE A 36 -12.67 -9.17 13.24
C PHE A 36 -12.97 -10.47 13.97
N ASP A 37 -13.65 -10.38 15.12
CA ASP A 37 -13.89 -11.53 15.99
C ASP A 37 -15.32 -12.04 15.87
N HIS A 38 -15.47 -13.36 15.86
CA HIS A 38 -16.75 -14.02 16.03
C HIS A 38 -17.21 -13.85 17.49
N PRO A 39 -18.48 -13.45 17.74
CA PRO A 39 -18.99 -13.34 19.11
C PRO A 39 -18.92 -14.68 19.85
N PRO A 40 -18.59 -14.72 21.15
CA PRO A 40 -18.47 -15.96 21.91
C PRO A 40 -19.83 -16.64 22.07
N PHE A 41 -19.82 -17.97 22.18
CA PHE A 41 -21.04 -18.72 22.51
C PHE A 41 -21.55 -18.36 23.89
N SER A 42 -22.79 -17.90 23.94
CA SER A 42 -23.54 -17.68 25.16
C SER A 42 -24.96 -18.26 25.02
N TYR A 43 -25.87 -17.90 25.92
CA TYR A 43 -27.28 -18.22 25.73
C TYR A 43 -27.79 -17.67 24.40
N ARG A 44 -28.85 -18.29 23.86
CA ARG A 44 -29.39 -17.90 22.56
C ARG A 44 -29.84 -16.44 22.59
N HIS A 45 -29.09 -15.57 21.93
CA HIS A 45 -29.48 -14.18 21.71
C HIS A 45 -30.72 -14.13 20.81
N GLN A 46 -31.76 -13.47 21.29
CA GLN A 46 -32.96 -13.17 20.53
C GLN A 46 -32.84 -11.77 19.93
N HIS A 47 -33.65 -11.48 18.91
CA HIS A 47 -33.69 -10.16 18.33
C HIS A 47 -34.35 -9.18 19.32
N THR A 48 -33.56 -8.23 19.82
CA THR A 48 -34.01 -7.12 20.68
C THR A 48 -33.46 -5.81 20.14
N PHE A 49 -33.77 -4.68 20.80
CA PHE A 49 -33.30 -3.36 20.37
C PHE A 49 -31.77 -3.22 20.37
N ASN A 50 -31.07 -3.93 21.27
CA ASN A 50 -29.60 -3.85 21.43
C ASN A 50 -28.87 -5.15 21.08
N THR A 51 -29.58 -6.26 20.90
CA THR A 51 -28.97 -7.57 20.66
C THR A 51 -29.54 -8.23 19.42
N LEU A 52 -28.65 -8.75 18.59
CA LEU A 52 -28.99 -9.53 17.41
C LEU A 52 -28.61 -11.00 17.63
N PRO A 53 -29.34 -11.95 17.02
CA PRO A 53 -28.92 -13.34 16.98
C PRO A 53 -27.47 -13.48 16.47
N MET A 54 -26.77 -14.48 17.00
CA MET A 54 -25.35 -14.71 16.71
C MET A 54 -25.06 -14.90 15.22
N HIS A 55 -25.88 -15.71 14.54
CA HIS A 55 -25.77 -15.97 13.10
C HIS A 55 -26.81 -15.19 12.29
N ASP A 56 -27.13 -13.97 12.74
CA ASP A 56 -27.98 -13.05 11.98
C ASP A 56 -27.30 -12.61 10.67
N ALA A 57 -28.11 -12.27 9.67
CA ALA A 57 -27.68 -11.91 8.33
C ALA A 57 -26.89 -10.59 8.27
N ASN A 58 -27.09 -9.69 9.24
CA ASN A 58 -26.39 -8.40 9.29
C ASN A 58 -24.90 -8.53 9.64
N ARG A 59 -24.47 -9.67 10.20
CA ARG A 59 -23.07 -9.91 10.57
C ARG A 59 -22.26 -10.42 9.38
N PHE A 60 -21.02 -9.93 9.28
CA PHE A 60 -20.05 -10.35 8.26
C PHE A 60 -20.59 -10.30 6.82
N GLY A 61 -21.49 -9.35 6.52
CA GLY A 61 -22.10 -9.18 5.19
C GLY A 61 -22.89 -10.41 4.72
N GLY A 62 -23.63 -11.05 5.62
CA GLY A 62 -24.47 -12.22 5.31
C GLY A 62 -23.74 -13.56 5.32
N ARG A 63 -22.41 -13.58 5.52
CA ARG A 63 -21.62 -14.83 5.50
C ARG A 63 -21.91 -15.75 6.68
N THR A 64 -22.54 -15.25 7.74
CA THR A 64 -23.07 -16.08 8.83
C THR A 64 -24.08 -17.14 8.35
N ALA A 65 -24.64 -17.01 7.14
CA ALA A 65 -25.46 -18.04 6.52
C ALA A 65 -24.76 -19.41 6.45
N TYR A 66 -23.45 -19.44 6.22
CA TYR A 66 -22.67 -20.69 6.18
C TYR A 66 -22.58 -21.38 7.55
N LEU A 67 -22.64 -20.60 8.63
CA LEU A 67 -22.47 -21.05 10.02
C LEU A 67 -23.81 -21.28 10.73
N ARG A 68 -24.91 -20.78 10.15
CA ARG A 68 -26.23 -20.83 10.76
C ARG A 68 -26.81 -22.25 10.77
N GLU A 69 -27.33 -22.66 11.92
CA GLU A 69 -28.30 -23.75 12.05
C GLU A 69 -29.67 -23.14 12.38
N ILE A 70 -30.68 -23.43 11.56
CA ILE A 70 -32.00 -22.79 11.65
C ILE A 70 -32.93 -23.63 12.54
N GLY A 71 -33.62 -22.96 13.46
CA GLY A 71 -34.70 -23.54 14.27
C GLY A 71 -34.26 -24.03 15.66
N PRO A 72 -35.18 -24.63 16.43
CA PRO A 72 -34.83 -25.32 17.67
C PRO A 72 -34.07 -26.62 17.34
N ILE A 73 -32.83 -26.73 17.82
CA ILE A 73 -31.93 -27.83 17.47
C ILE A 73 -31.88 -28.82 18.63
N ASP A 74 -32.30 -30.06 18.35
CA ASP A 74 -32.08 -31.19 19.26
C ASP A 74 -30.62 -31.62 19.20
N HIS A 75 -29.81 -31.11 20.13
CA HIS A 75 -28.36 -31.35 20.18
C HIS A 75 -27.92 -32.82 20.21
N LYS A 76 -28.82 -33.73 20.58
CA LYS A 76 -28.56 -35.17 20.61
C LYS A 76 -28.74 -35.86 19.25
N LYS A 77 -29.62 -35.33 18.39
CA LYS A 77 -30.07 -35.99 17.15
C LYS A 77 -29.67 -35.22 15.90
N LYS A 78 -29.47 -33.92 16.01
CA LYS A 78 -29.27 -33.03 14.86
C LYS A 78 -28.29 -31.91 15.21
N GLY A 79 -27.39 -31.62 14.29
CA GLY A 79 -26.45 -30.53 14.38
C GLY A 79 -25.12 -30.88 13.73
N ARG A 80 -24.43 -29.87 13.21
CA ARG A 80 -23.09 -29.96 12.66
C ARG A 80 -22.13 -29.36 13.67
N LEU A 81 -21.25 -30.19 14.23
CA LEU A 81 -20.35 -29.81 15.31
C LEU A 81 -19.48 -28.59 14.98
N PHE A 82 -19.02 -28.46 13.73
CA PHE A 82 -18.19 -27.33 13.30
C PHE A 82 -18.90 -25.97 13.39
N LYS A 83 -20.24 -25.94 13.40
CA LYS A 83 -21.03 -24.72 13.55
C LYS A 83 -21.13 -24.26 15.01
N ARG A 84 -20.61 -25.05 15.94
CA ARG A 84 -20.64 -24.83 17.40
C ARG A 84 -19.26 -24.75 18.02
N ASP A 85 -18.24 -25.20 17.30
CA ASP A 85 -16.86 -25.06 17.72
C ASP A 85 -16.37 -23.63 17.46
N LEU A 86 -15.98 -22.92 18.53
CA LEU A 86 -15.57 -21.53 18.44
C LEU A 86 -14.29 -21.36 17.61
N ALA A 87 -13.34 -22.30 17.71
CA ALA A 87 -12.09 -22.22 16.96
C ALA A 87 -12.33 -22.31 15.45
N THR A 88 -13.15 -23.27 15.02
CA THR A 88 -13.52 -23.42 13.61
C THR A 88 -14.30 -22.21 13.09
N LEU A 89 -15.18 -21.62 13.90
CA LEU A 89 -15.93 -20.43 13.49
C LEU A 89 -15.04 -19.20 13.34
N GLN A 90 -14.16 -18.96 14.32
CA GLN A 90 -13.20 -17.86 14.27
C GLN A 90 -12.29 -18.00 13.06
N PHE A 91 -11.78 -19.19 12.77
CA PHE A 91 -10.99 -19.45 11.57
C PHE A 91 -11.72 -19.06 10.27
N ASN A 92 -13.01 -19.40 10.14
CA ASN A 92 -13.80 -19.01 8.97
C ASN A 92 -13.98 -17.48 8.88
N VAL A 93 -14.20 -16.82 10.01
CA VAL A 93 -14.29 -15.34 10.07
C VAL A 93 -12.96 -14.70 9.69
N ASP A 94 -11.83 -15.23 10.18
CA ASP A 94 -10.50 -14.73 9.85
C ASP A 94 -10.22 -14.86 8.35
N VAL A 95 -10.58 -16.00 7.74
CA VAL A 95 -10.49 -16.19 6.29
C VAL A 95 -11.32 -15.14 5.55
N TRP A 96 -12.52 -14.82 6.03
CA TRP A 96 -13.34 -13.77 5.42
C TRP A 96 -12.75 -12.38 5.57
N CYS A 97 -12.20 -12.05 6.74
CA CYS A 97 -11.49 -10.79 6.98
C CYS A 97 -10.24 -10.67 6.10
N ALA A 98 -9.49 -11.76 5.91
CA ALA A 98 -8.34 -11.83 5.01
C ALA A 98 -8.78 -11.59 3.55
N GLN A 99 -9.87 -12.23 3.09
CA GLN A 99 -10.43 -12.01 1.76
C GLN A 99 -10.87 -10.55 1.54
N GLN A 100 -11.49 -9.92 2.54
CA GLN A 100 -11.91 -8.51 2.43
C GLN A 100 -10.71 -7.57 2.36
N THR A 101 -9.68 -7.82 3.17
CA THR A 101 -8.45 -7.04 3.15
C THR A 101 -7.74 -7.20 1.82
N LEU A 102 -7.59 -8.43 1.33
CA LEU A 102 -7.01 -8.74 0.03
C LEU A 102 -7.78 -8.03 -1.09
N ARG A 103 -9.11 -8.16 -1.14
CA ARG A 103 -9.95 -7.49 -2.14
C ARG A 103 -9.75 -5.98 -2.16
N LYS A 104 -9.72 -5.33 -0.98
CA LYS A 104 -9.50 -3.88 -0.87
C LYS A 104 -8.10 -3.49 -1.34
N GLN A 105 -7.08 -4.26 -0.98
CA GLN A 105 -5.70 -4.04 -1.42
C GLN A 105 -5.53 -4.18 -2.93
N TRP A 106 -6.17 -5.18 -3.54
CA TRP A 106 -6.13 -5.36 -5.00
C TRP A 106 -6.93 -4.29 -5.74
N LYS A 107 -8.12 -3.91 -5.24
CA LYS A 107 -8.91 -2.81 -5.82
C LYS A 107 -8.18 -1.47 -5.74
N GLY A 108 -7.34 -1.27 -4.72
CA GLY A 108 -6.52 -0.09 -4.56
C GLY A 108 -5.25 -0.06 -5.43
N ARG A 109 -5.04 -1.06 -6.31
CA ARG A 109 -3.95 -1.00 -7.30
C ARG A 109 -4.46 -0.34 -8.56
N ASP A 110 -3.81 0.75 -8.92
CA ASP A 110 -3.98 1.53 -10.14
C ASP A 110 -2.76 1.38 -11.08
N TRP A 111 -1.97 0.33 -10.87
CA TRP A 111 -0.72 0.06 -11.57
C TRP A 111 -0.56 -1.42 -11.87
N ASP A 112 0.24 -1.71 -12.89
CA ASP A 112 0.66 -3.04 -13.28
C ASP A 112 2.17 -3.21 -13.09
N MET A 113 2.62 -4.46 -12.90
CA MET A 113 4.04 -4.79 -12.84
C MET A 113 4.54 -5.11 -14.24
N VAL A 114 5.55 -4.37 -14.71
CA VAL A 114 6.19 -4.63 -16.00
C VAL A 114 7.64 -5.03 -15.77
N GLU A 115 8.01 -6.19 -16.31
CA GLU A 115 9.40 -6.63 -16.35
C GLU A 115 10.11 -5.92 -17.50
N MET A 116 11.12 -5.10 -17.17
CA MET A 116 11.92 -4.37 -18.15
C MET A 116 13.38 -4.76 -18.04
N PRO A 117 14.14 -4.76 -19.15
CA PRO A 117 15.59 -4.88 -19.11
C PRO A 117 16.21 -3.81 -18.20
N PHE A 118 17.22 -4.21 -17.43
CA PHE A 118 17.85 -3.34 -16.41
C PHE A 118 18.39 -2.03 -16.99
N GLU A 119 18.91 -2.06 -18.22
CA GLU A 119 19.46 -0.88 -18.91
C GLU A 119 18.42 0.19 -19.21
N LEU A 120 17.16 -0.22 -19.45
CA LEU A 120 16.05 0.67 -19.79
C LEU A 120 15.23 1.08 -18.55
N ALA A 121 15.55 0.53 -17.38
CA ALA A 121 14.88 0.87 -16.14
C ALA A 121 15.22 2.30 -15.67
N PRO A 122 14.29 2.99 -14.99
CA PRO A 122 14.55 4.27 -14.33
C PRO A 122 15.82 4.23 -13.46
N LYS A 123 16.55 5.36 -13.42
CA LYS A 123 17.85 5.46 -12.71
C LYS A 123 17.80 5.02 -11.24
N GLU A 124 16.67 5.21 -10.59
CA GLU A 124 16.47 4.82 -9.17
C GLU A 124 16.37 3.30 -8.97
N LEU A 125 16.03 2.56 -10.04
CA LEU A 125 16.00 1.10 -10.08
C LEU A 125 17.31 0.50 -10.60
N GLN A 126 18.27 1.32 -11.05
CA GLN A 126 19.60 0.88 -11.48
C GLN A 126 20.51 0.54 -10.30
N ARG A 127 20.00 -0.27 -9.38
CA ARG A 127 20.66 -0.73 -8.16
C ARG A 127 20.03 -2.04 -7.70
N VAL A 128 20.68 -2.71 -6.76
CA VAL A 128 20.13 -3.92 -6.15
C VAL A 128 19.00 -3.54 -5.18
N VAL A 129 17.81 -4.08 -5.44
CA VAL A 129 16.66 -3.99 -4.53
C VAL A 129 16.44 -5.38 -3.93
N PRO A 130 16.67 -5.57 -2.62
CA PRO A 130 16.44 -6.86 -1.94
C PRO A 130 15.00 -7.35 -2.11
N GLU A 131 14.71 -8.59 -1.74
CA GLU A 131 13.34 -9.11 -1.72
C GLU A 131 12.54 -8.62 -0.50
N LYS A 132 11.21 -8.79 -0.58
CA LYS A 132 10.29 -8.21 0.40
C LYS A 132 10.54 -8.82 1.77
N HIS A 133 10.72 -7.97 2.77
CA HIS A 133 11.03 -8.36 4.15
C HIS A 133 12.43 -8.98 4.34
N THR A 134 13.34 -8.82 3.38
CA THR A 134 14.75 -9.22 3.53
C THR A 134 15.56 -8.19 4.32
N ASP A 135 15.50 -6.92 3.91
CA ASP A 135 16.23 -5.80 4.53
C ASP A 135 15.27 -4.73 5.06
N VAL A 136 15.85 -3.69 5.67
CA VAL A 136 15.13 -2.48 6.08
C VAL A 136 14.42 -1.82 4.88
N PRO A 137 13.26 -1.16 5.08
CA PRO A 137 12.59 -0.43 4.02
C PRO A 137 13.52 0.60 3.36
N MET A 138 13.76 0.42 2.05
CA MET A 138 14.68 1.28 1.30
C MET A 138 13.97 2.51 0.72
N MET A 139 14.65 3.65 0.81
CA MET A 139 14.22 4.92 0.21
C MET A 139 14.57 4.97 -1.28
N ALA A 140 13.74 5.60 -2.10
CA ALA A 140 13.90 5.69 -3.55
C ALA A 140 15.16 6.46 -3.96
N ASP A 141 15.32 7.73 -3.58
CA ASP A 141 16.54 8.50 -3.85
C ASP A 141 16.78 9.58 -2.78
N PRO A 142 17.48 9.23 -1.67
CA PRO A 142 17.80 10.19 -0.61
C PRO A 142 18.64 11.38 -1.08
N ALA A 143 19.46 11.21 -2.12
CA ALA A 143 20.33 12.27 -2.63
C ALA A 143 19.53 13.37 -3.36
N ARG A 144 18.35 13.03 -3.87
CA ARG A 144 17.40 13.96 -4.50
C ARG A 144 16.23 14.34 -3.59
N HIS A 145 16.34 14.06 -2.29
CA HIS A 145 15.29 14.28 -1.30
C HIS A 145 13.99 13.47 -1.55
N ASP A 146 14.07 12.34 -2.26
CA ASP A 146 12.97 11.37 -2.37
C ASP A 146 13.13 10.23 -1.36
N TYR A 147 12.47 10.39 -0.22
CA TYR A 147 12.50 9.44 0.89
C TYR A 147 11.36 8.40 0.83
N MET A 148 10.64 8.30 -0.29
CA MET A 148 9.55 7.33 -0.46
C MET A 148 10.09 5.89 -0.50
N ASN A 149 9.28 4.92 -0.08
CA ASN A 149 9.67 3.51 -0.16
C ASN A 149 9.73 3.07 -1.63
N ILE A 150 10.90 2.59 -2.08
CA ILE A 150 11.11 2.17 -3.47
C ILE A 150 10.10 1.13 -3.97
N ARG A 151 9.62 0.21 -3.11
CA ARG A 151 8.63 -0.81 -3.49
C ARG A 151 7.22 -0.27 -3.72
N ARG A 152 6.95 0.93 -3.22
CA ARG A 152 5.64 1.59 -3.36
C ARG A 152 5.69 2.69 -4.41
N LYS A 153 6.87 2.95 -4.99
CA LYS A 153 7.00 3.92 -6.07
C LYS A 153 6.36 3.35 -7.33
N VAL A 154 5.44 4.11 -7.89
CA VAL A 154 4.77 3.84 -9.16
C VAL A 154 5.33 4.85 -10.17
N PHE A 155 5.51 4.40 -11.40
CA PHE A 155 6.00 5.23 -12.50
C PHE A 155 4.86 5.49 -13.48
N ASP A 156 4.78 6.72 -13.96
CA ASP A 156 3.79 7.10 -14.95
C ASP A 156 4.06 6.37 -16.26
N ARG A 157 3.00 5.82 -16.85
CA ARG A 157 3.12 5.03 -18.09
C ARG A 157 3.55 5.92 -19.24
N GLU A 158 3.14 7.19 -19.20
CA GLU A 158 3.39 8.24 -20.17
C GLU A 158 4.89 8.55 -20.28
N ASP A 159 5.61 8.55 -19.16
CA ASP A 159 7.05 8.77 -19.10
C ASP A 159 7.86 7.57 -19.63
N LEU A 160 7.30 6.36 -19.50
CA LEU A 160 7.94 5.11 -19.92
C LEU A 160 7.57 4.66 -21.33
N GLN A 161 6.76 5.43 -22.07
CA GLN A 161 6.23 5.00 -23.37
C GLN A 161 7.30 4.63 -24.40
N GLY A 162 8.42 5.37 -24.43
CA GLY A 162 9.51 5.09 -25.37
C GLY A 162 10.17 3.72 -25.13
N VAL A 163 10.14 3.23 -23.89
CA VAL A 163 10.67 1.92 -23.50
C VAL A 163 9.60 0.83 -23.66
N LEU A 164 8.35 1.12 -23.29
CA LEU A 164 7.24 0.16 -23.32
C LEU A 164 6.71 -0.11 -24.73
N TYR A 165 6.76 0.87 -25.64
CA TYR A 165 6.18 0.80 -26.98
C TYR A 165 7.16 1.23 -28.09
N PRO A 166 8.33 0.56 -28.23
CA PRO A 166 9.39 0.98 -29.14
C PRO A 166 8.99 0.91 -30.62
N SER A 167 8.00 0.10 -30.98
CA SER A 167 7.60 -0.19 -32.36
C SER A 167 6.37 0.60 -32.84
N SER A 168 5.98 1.68 -32.16
CA SER A 168 4.86 2.53 -32.59
C SER A 168 5.22 3.23 -33.92
N SER A 169 4.72 2.65 -35.01
CA SER A 169 5.21 2.72 -36.40
C SER A 169 5.03 4.06 -37.13
N ALA A 170 4.88 5.17 -36.41
CA ALA A 170 4.77 6.51 -36.99
C ALA A 170 5.35 7.62 -36.10
N GLY A 171 6.19 7.31 -35.11
CA GLY A 171 6.70 8.31 -34.17
C GLY A 171 5.62 8.93 -33.27
N GLN A 172 4.40 8.37 -33.28
CA GLN A 172 3.32 8.74 -32.40
C GLN A 172 3.29 7.80 -31.20
N SER A 173 3.63 8.33 -30.03
CA SER A 173 3.42 7.66 -28.76
C SER A 173 1.94 7.33 -28.57
N PRO A 174 1.59 6.13 -28.09
CA PRO A 174 0.19 5.71 -27.95
C PRO A 174 -0.61 6.54 -26.94
N TYR A 175 0.07 7.19 -26.00
CA TYR A 175 -0.49 8.11 -25.02
C TYR A 175 0.10 9.52 -25.22
N PRO A 176 -0.73 10.57 -25.10
CA PRO A 176 -0.23 11.94 -25.12
C PRO A 176 0.69 12.20 -23.92
N ALA A 177 1.63 13.15 -24.07
CA ALA A 177 2.49 13.56 -22.98
C ALA A 177 1.68 14.22 -21.84
N ILE A 178 2.15 14.08 -20.61
CA ILE A 178 1.54 14.70 -19.43
C ILE A 178 1.66 16.23 -19.55
N GLN A 179 0.53 16.92 -19.34
CA GLN A 179 0.52 18.37 -19.22
C GLN A 179 0.83 18.77 -17.78
N CYS A 180 2.03 19.30 -17.56
CA CYS A 180 2.43 19.79 -16.24
C CYS A 180 1.93 21.21 -16.00
N VAL A 181 1.47 21.48 -14.78
CA VAL A 181 1.07 22.83 -14.36
C VAL A 181 2.33 23.67 -14.15
N ASP A 182 2.38 24.84 -14.78
CA ASP A 182 3.43 25.82 -14.52
C ASP A 182 3.23 26.43 -13.13
N LYS A 183 4.14 26.09 -12.22
CA LYS A 183 4.12 26.60 -10.84
C LYS A 183 4.44 28.10 -10.75
N ALA A 184 5.01 28.70 -11.80
CA ALA A 184 5.29 30.13 -11.85
C ALA A 184 4.11 30.95 -12.40
N ALA A 185 3.22 30.34 -13.18
CA ALA A 185 2.08 31.02 -13.79
C ALA A 185 1.16 31.71 -12.76
N MET A 186 0.59 32.85 -13.15
CA MET A 186 -0.40 33.56 -12.33
C MET A 186 -1.74 32.87 -12.50
N THR A 187 -2.14 32.17 -11.44
CA THR A 187 -3.32 31.32 -11.37
C THR A 187 -4.23 31.83 -10.28
N LEU A 188 -5.50 31.42 -10.29
CA LEU A 188 -6.52 31.84 -9.33
C LEU A 188 -6.07 31.73 -7.86
N GLU A 189 -5.30 30.69 -7.52
CA GLU A 189 -4.74 30.49 -6.16
C GLU A 189 -3.78 31.60 -5.72
N LYS A 190 -3.16 32.32 -6.67
CA LYS A 190 -2.28 33.47 -6.43
C LYS A 190 -3.05 34.80 -6.43
N TYR A 191 -4.37 34.75 -6.59
CA TYR A 191 -5.27 35.93 -6.60
C TYR A 191 -4.88 36.99 -7.65
N LEU A 192 -4.19 36.59 -8.73
CA LEU A 192 -3.75 37.46 -9.82
C LEU A 192 -4.06 36.82 -11.18
#